data_AF-A0A3Q9KBA7-F1
#
_entry.id   AF-A0A3Q9KBA7-F1
#
_cell.length_a   1.000
_cell.length_b   1.000
_cell.length_c   1.000
_cell.angle_alpha   90.00
_cell.angle_beta   90.00
_cell.angle_gamma   90.00
#
_symmetry.space_group_name_H-M   'P 1'
#
loop_
_entity.id
_entity.type
_entity.pdbx_description
1 polymer ?
#
loop_
_entity_poly.entity_id
_entity_poly.type
_entity_poly.pdbx_seq_one_letter_code
_entity_poly.pdbx_strand_id
1 'polypeptide(L)'
;MSEGARRDDAARTVLAVGVPVAARYEDGLPALGALDPLHEAPGHAASMSKVLREFGYVEYRRTSPDSVLGEEIRSAVMSSGSSVLVVHVVAHGALAESGDRGLYVVGSDGSALDDPVSSWISLIESHPGKQRPLTLFILDLCHSGAAATLPWHQEMPTGRRRAWVISATSRKGKAFDYRLSRATTTVLQQYLDGTLRVDPSYRHIPLPTVGQEISRVVAELNAAEGYTQQIEVSRVPFTDHAQFDDLPFFPNPGHHRRVSVLSGVDSGVASLLDETFDPRHFMLRGAGTELLDRGLGQGYFRGRAAEVRTLTAWFNGQGPGFRIVTGKPGVGKSALLGVLVCAAHPTLRTPTQPLWFVLPAKPARNDRLIVVHARRRSLEQIADSLARQMGATEEDRPAGGWDAEGLTRLAHAGVGAAYTLVIDALDEAERPDDVAQALLLPLARSALTAGTALRLLVGTRSEPRFAALLQLAQDAGGLINLDDAVPSDVYRALRQYVADLLAVDTPYAAWDAAEAAMPSPRASRPV
;
A
#
# COMPACT_ATOMS: atom_id res chain seq x y z
N MET A 1 -17.24 -28.59 -27.77
CA MET A 1 -17.18 -28.43 -26.31
C MET A 1 -15.89 -27.69 -25.98
N SER A 2 -15.95 -26.37 -25.97
CA SER A 2 -14.85 -25.48 -25.58
C SER A 2 -15.44 -24.38 -24.70
N GLU A 3 -15.74 -24.74 -23.46
CA GLU A 3 -16.18 -23.82 -22.42
C GLU A 3 -15.26 -24.05 -21.23
N GLY A 4 -14.41 -23.08 -20.93
CA GLY A 4 -13.52 -23.17 -19.77
C GLY A 4 -12.30 -22.28 -19.84
N ALA A 5 -12.43 -20.99 -20.16
CA ALA A 5 -11.40 -19.98 -19.88
C ALA A 5 -11.88 -18.52 -20.12
N ARG A 6 -13.04 -18.10 -19.60
CA ARG A 6 -13.41 -16.67 -19.50
C ARG A 6 -14.30 -16.41 -18.29
N ARG A 7 -13.71 -16.38 -17.10
CA ARG A 7 -14.32 -15.82 -15.88
C ARG A 7 -13.19 -15.13 -15.12
N ASP A 8 -12.89 -13.86 -15.45
CA ASP A 8 -12.18 -12.98 -14.50
C ASP A 8 -12.06 -11.49 -14.89
N ASP A 9 -12.58 -11.04 -16.04
CA ASP A 9 -12.72 -9.61 -16.29
C ASP A 9 -14.07 -9.10 -15.81
N ALA A 10 -14.06 -8.46 -14.64
CA ALA A 10 -15.17 -7.70 -14.11
C ALA A 10 -15.67 -6.71 -15.17
N ALA A 11 -16.97 -6.71 -15.47
CA ALA A 11 -17.59 -5.66 -16.29
C ALA A 11 -17.45 -4.31 -15.57
N ARG A 12 -16.59 -3.45 -16.12
CA ARG A 12 -16.25 -2.11 -15.58
C ARG A 12 -16.98 -1.03 -16.38
N THR A 13 -17.67 -0.14 -15.69
CA THR A 13 -18.46 0.91 -16.33
C THR A 13 -18.18 2.27 -15.72
N VAL A 14 -18.14 3.32 -16.54
CA VAL A 14 -17.97 4.70 -16.09
C VAL A 14 -19.18 5.52 -16.48
N LEU A 15 -19.73 6.28 -15.54
CA LEU A 15 -20.66 7.38 -15.79
C LEU A 15 -19.95 8.68 -15.40
N ALA A 16 -19.41 9.39 -16.38
CA ALA A 16 -18.80 10.71 -16.18
C ALA A 16 -19.74 11.80 -16.68
N VAL A 17 -20.13 12.72 -15.81
CA VAL A 17 -21.07 13.79 -16.14
C VAL A 17 -20.48 15.14 -15.74
N GLY A 18 -20.39 16.04 -16.72
CA GLY A 18 -20.12 17.45 -16.49
C GLY A 18 -21.38 18.25 -16.71
N VAL A 19 -21.81 19.00 -15.69
CA VAL A 19 -23.03 19.82 -15.75
C VAL A 19 -22.63 21.25 -16.12
N PRO A 20 -22.85 21.68 -17.38
CA PRO A 20 -22.58 23.04 -17.75
C PRO A 20 -23.60 23.95 -17.08
N VAL A 21 -23.13 25.08 -16.53
CA VAL A 21 -23.98 26.17 -16.03
C VAL A 21 -23.57 27.42 -16.80
N ALA A 22 -24.56 28.11 -17.38
CA ALA A 22 -24.32 29.37 -18.08
C ALA A 22 -24.34 30.54 -17.08
N ALA A 23 -23.51 31.55 -17.33
CA ALA A 23 -23.54 32.77 -16.54
C ALA A 23 -24.91 33.47 -16.70
N ARG A 24 -25.50 33.86 -15.57
CA ARG A 24 -26.70 34.70 -15.54
C ARG A 24 -26.28 36.15 -15.38
N TYR A 25 -26.72 37.00 -16.30
CA TYR A 25 -26.47 38.44 -16.26
C TYR A 25 -27.77 39.18 -15.97
N GLU A 26 -27.72 40.13 -15.03
CA GLU A 26 -28.74 41.15 -14.79
C GLU A 26 -28.13 42.51 -15.16
N ASP A 27 -28.76 43.25 -16.06
CA ASP A 27 -28.29 44.56 -16.55
C ASP A 27 -26.82 44.57 -17.06
N GLY A 28 -26.37 43.46 -17.66
CA GLY A 28 -25.01 43.33 -18.20
C GLY A 28 -23.92 43.03 -17.16
N LEU A 29 -24.29 42.85 -15.90
CA LEU A 29 -23.41 42.41 -14.81
C LEU A 29 -23.80 40.99 -14.37
N PRO A 30 -22.86 40.17 -13.86
CA PRO A 30 -23.21 38.89 -13.25
C PRO A 30 -24.24 39.11 -12.14
N ALA A 31 -25.36 38.39 -12.20
CA ALA A 31 -26.40 38.54 -11.19
C ALA A 31 -25.83 38.20 -9.80
N LEU A 32 -26.13 39.03 -8.80
CA LEU A 32 -25.63 38.86 -7.44
C LEU A 32 -26.09 37.50 -6.88
N GLY A 33 -25.13 36.64 -6.52
CA GLY A 33 -25.41 35.27 -6.03
C GLY A 33 -25.65 34.24 -7.13
N ALA A 34 -25.49 34.60 -8.41
CA ALA A 34 -25.47 33.62 -9.49
C ALA A 34 -24.27 32.70 -9.40
N LEU A 35 -24.47 31.47 -9.84
CA LEU A 35 -23.41 30.46 -9.93
C LEU A 35 -22.41 30.84 -11.01
N ASP A 36 -21.13 30.63 -10.71
CA ASP A 36 -20.07 30.80 -11.69
C ASP A 36 -20.30 29.86 -12.89
N PRO A 37 -20.00 30.30 -14.12
CA PRO A 37 -20.18 29.45 -15.28
C PRO A 37 -19.24 28.24 -15.25
N LEU A 38 -19.77 27.07 -15.63
CA LEU A 38 -19.00 25.81 -15.70
C LEU A 38 -18.91 25.27 -17.13
N HIS A 39 -18.48 26.10 -18.08
CA HIS A 39 -18.45 25.75 -19.51
C HIS A 39 -17.57 24.53 -19.83
N GLU A 40 -16.51 24.32 -19.05
CA GLU A 40 -15.52 23.26 -19.28
C GLU A 40 -15.85 21.96 -18.53
N ALA A 41 -16.89 21.94 -17.69
CA ALA A 41 -17.28 20.74 -16.95
C ALA A 41 -17.51 19.52 -17.85
N PRO A 42 -18.22 19.60 -19.00
CA PRO A 42 -18.33 18.48 -19.94
C PRO A 42 -16.98 18.00 -20.48
N GLY A 43 -16.03 18.91 -20.71
CA GLY A 43 -14.69 18.58 -21.20
C GLY A 43 -13.88 17.78 -20.17
N HIS A 44 -13.99 18.13 -18.88
CA HIS A 44 -13.35 17.38 -17.80
C HIS A 44 -13.98 16.00 -17.58
N ALA A 45 -15.31 15.89 -17.68
CA ALA A 45 -16.00 14.59 -17.65
C ALA A 45 -15.59 13.69 -18.83
N ALA A 46 -15.51 14.24 -20.04
CA ALA A 46 -15.03 13.51 -21.21
C ALA A 46 -13.56 13.06 -21.07
N SER A 47 -12.71 13.88 -20.46
CA SER A 47 -11.31 13.54 -20.18
C SER A 47 -11.21 12.39 -19.16
N MET A 48 -12.06 12.38 -18.14
CA MET A 48 -12.18 11.27 -17.19
C MET A 48 -12.62 9.97 -17.88
N SER A 49 -13.70 10.01 -18.67
CA SER A 49 -14.13 8.85 -19.47
C SER A 49 -13.01 8.33 -20.36
N LYS A 50 -12.25 9.24 -21.00
CA LYS A 50 -11.13 8.87 -21.87
C LYS A 50 -10.03 8.13 -21.12
N VAL A 51 -9.56 8.63 -19.97
CA VAL A 51 -8.49 7.96 -19.23
C VAL A 51 -8.97 6.63 -18.64
N LEU A 52 -10.21 6.53 -18.15
CA LEU A 52 -10.75 5.29 -17.61
C LEU A 52 -10.96 4.20 -18.67
N ARG A 53 -11.19 4.57 -19.94
CA ARG A 53 -11.23 3.59 -21.05
C ARG A 53 -9.90 2.82 -21.19
N GLU A 54 -8.77 3.48 -20.96
CA GLU A 54 -7.45 2.84 -20.97
C GLU A 54 -7.29 1.86 -19.78
N PHE A 55 -8.05 2.05 -18.70
CA PHE A 55 -8.18 1.10 -17.59
C PHE A 55 -9.27 0.02 -17.81
N GLY A 56 -9.80 -0.11 -19.04
CA GLY A 56 -10.79 -1.13 -19.40
C GLY A 56 -12.23 -0.80 -19.03
N TYR A 57 -12.54 0.46 -18.74
CA TYR A 57 -13.92 0.90 -18.50
C TYR A 57 -14.69 1.11 -19.81
N VAL A 58 -15.98 0.76 -19.80
CA VAL A 58 -16.93 1.12 -20.87
C VAL A 58 -17.84 2.23 -20.38
N GLU A 59 -18.18 3.18 -21.24
CA GLU A 59 -19.09 4.27 -20.89
C GLU A 59 -20.52 3.74 -20.67
N TYR A 60 -21.15 4.19 -19.59
CA TYR A 60 -22.53 3.85 -19.26
C TYR A 60 -23.46 4.41 -20.35
N ARG A 61 -24.24 3.53 -20.99
CA ARG A 61 -25.23 3.98 -21.97
C ARG A 61 -26.45 4.54 -21.26
N ARG A 62 -26.79 5.78 -21.60
CA ARG A 62 -28.04 6.41 -21.18
C ARG A 62 -29.24 5.57 -21.61
N THR A 63 -30.20 5.42 -20.71
CA THR A 63 -31.47 4.72 -20.95
C THR A 63 -32.44 5.57 -21.77
N SER A 64 -32.32 6.90 -21.72
CA SER A 64 -33.05 7.86 -22.54
C SER A 64 -32.18 9.10 -22.84
N PRO A 65 -32.28 9.75 -24.01
CA PRO A 65 -31.65 11.04 -24.25
C PRO A 65 -32.16 12.16 -23.32
N ASP A 66 -33.39 12.02 -22.82
CA ASP A 66 -34.10 13.02 -22.01
C ASP A 66 -34.04 12.74 -20.50
N SER A 67 -33.26 11.76 -20.05
CA SER A 67 -33.19 11.44 -18.63
C SER A 67 -32.54 12.59 -17.82
N VAL A 68 -33.21 12.97 -16.74
CA VAL A 68 -32.66 13.90 -15.75
C VAL A 68 -31.46 13.25 -15.07
N LEU A 69 -30.39 14.00 -14.84
CA LEU A 69 -29.12 13.51 -14.28
C LEU A 69 -29.29 12.61 -13.04
N GLY A 70 -30.19 12.97 -12.11
CA GLY A 70 -30.46 12.15 -10.93
C GLY A 70 -30.96 10.75 -11.27
N GLU A 71 -31.84 10.62 -12.27
CA GLU A 71 -32.34 9.32 -12.76
C GLU A 71 -31.23 8.52 -13.46
N GLU A 72 -30.32 9.18 -14.18
CA GLU A 72 -29.19 8.51 -14.82
C GLU A 72 -28.25 7.88 -13.79
N ILE A 73 -27.87 8.64 -12.77
CA ILE A 73 -27.02 8.15 -11.68
C ILE A 73 -27.73 7.01 -10.95
N ARG A 74 -29.03 7.18 -10.64
CA ARG A 74 -29.85 6.15 -9.99
C ARG A 74 -29.90 4.87 -10.81
N SER A 75 -30.15 4.96 -12.11
CA SER A 75 -30.16 3.81 -13.02
C SER A 75 -28.79 3.13 -13.08
N ALA A 76 -27.71 3.89 -13.11
CA ALA A 76 -26.35 3.34 -13.16
C ALA A 76 -25.99 2.57 -11.88
N VAL A 77 -26.25 3.14 -10.70
CA VAL A 77 -25.94 2.48 -9.41
C VAL A 77 -26.86 1.29 -9.10
N MET A 78 -27.99 1.17 -9.79
CA MET A 78 -28.89 0.02 -9.70
C MET A 78 -28.70 -1.01 -10.81
N SER A 79 -27.84 -0.74 -11.79
CA SER A 79 -27.61 -1.64 -12.93
C SER A 79 -26.96 -2.95 -12.48
N SER A 80 -27.55 -4.08 -12.86
CA SER A 80 -26.96 -5.42 -12.65
C SER A 80 -25.96 -5.82 -13.73
N GLY A 81 -25.79 -5.01 -14.79
CA GLY A 81 -24.91 -5.30 -15.91
C GLY A 81 -23.43 -5.01 -15.67
N SER A 82 -23.10 -4.32 -14.58
CA SER A 82 -21.75 -3.89 -14.23
C SER A 82 -21.37 -4.44 -12.86
N SER A 83 -20.15 -4.97 -12.73
CA SER A 83 -19.59 -5.38 -11.44
C SER A 83 -18.87 -4.24 -10.73
N VAL A 84 -18.29 -3.31 -11.49
CA VAL A 84 -17.57 -2.14 -10.98
C VAL A 84 -18.06 -0.91 -11.72
N LEU A 85 -18.34 0.16 -10.98
CA LEU A 85 -18.82 1.43 -11.50
C LEU A 85 -17.97 2.59 -10.98
N VAL A 86 -17.54 3.49 -11.87
CA VAL A 86 -17.04 4.80 -11.48
C VAL A 86 -18.08 5.85 -11.87
N VAL A 87 -18.55 6.63 -10.89
CA VAL A 87 -19.43 7.78 -11.11
C VAL A 87 -18.61 9.05 -10.90
N HIS A 88 -18.32 9.78 -11.97
CA HIS A 88 -17.61 11.06 -11.90
C HIS A 88 -18.60 12.19 -12.18
N VAL A 89 -18.66 13.18 -11.28
CA VAL A 89 -19.56 14.33 -11.42
C VAL A 89 -18.75 15.61 -11.29
N VAL A 90 -18.88 16.49 -12.28
CA VAL A 90 -18.32 17.84 -12.29
C VAL A 90 -19.47 18.83 -12.38
N ALA A 91 -19.73 19.55 -11.30
CA ALA A 91 -20.89 20.43 -11.19
C ALA A 91 -20.75 21.42 -10.03
N HIS A 92 -21.73 22.32 -9.89
CA HIS A 92 -21.94 23.01 -8.62
C HIS A 92 -22.52 22.07 -7.56
N GLY A 93 -22.16 22.30 -6.31
CA GLY A 93 -22.64 21.56 -5.15
C GLY A 93 -23.29 22.50 -4.15
N ALA A 94 -24.50 22.14 -3.70
CA ALA A 94 -25.23 22.90 -2.70
C ALA A 94 -25.52 22.00 -1.48
N LEU A 95 -25.36 22.55 -0.27
CA LEU A 95 -25.86 21.91 0.93
C LEU A 95 -27.29 22.38 1.17
N ALA A 96 -28.19 21.46 1.55
CA ALA A 96 -29.53 21.87 1.98
C ALA A 96 -29.46 22.87 3.15
N GLU A 97 -30.23 23.95 3.04
CA GLU A 97 -30.28 25.02 4.04
C GLU A 97 -30.94 24.56 5.35
N SER A 98 -31.85 23.59 5.27
CA SER A 98 -32.56 22.98 6.40
C SER A 98 -32.57 21.44 6.29
N GLY A 99 -32.81 20.75 7.41
CA GLY A 99 -32.84 19.28 7.45
C GLY A 99 -31.48 18.62 7.69
N ASP A 100 -31.21 17.50 7.01
CA ASP A 100 -30.01 16.67 7.17
C ASP A 100 -28.71 17.32 6.66
N ARG A 101 -28.82 18.52 6.06
CA ARG A 101 -27.73 19.22 5.37
C ARG A 101 -27.04 18.32 4.34
N GLY A 102 -27.85 17.54 3.62
CA GLY A 102 -27.43 16.72 2.51
C GLY A 102 -26.78 17.55 1.41
N LEU A 103 -25.87 16.90 0.68
CA LEU A 103 -25.21 17.46 -0.49
C LEU A 103 -26.04 17.16 -1.73
N TYR A 104 -26.32 18.19 -2.52
CA TYR A 104 -27.05 18.12 -3.77
C TYR A 104 -26.18 18.60 -4.92
N VAL A 105 -26.31 17.91 -6.05
CA VAL A 105 -25.74 18.38 -7.32
C VAL A 105 -26.68 19.43 -7.90
N VAL A 106 -26.13 20.52 -8.40
CA VAL A 106 -26.91 21.56 -9.09
C VAL A 106 -26.95 21.25 -10.58
N GLY A 107 -28.15 21.23 -11.15
CA GLY A 107 -28.41 21.01 -12.57
C GLY A 107 -28.03 22.19 -13.46
N SER A 108 -28.08 21.99 -14.77
CA SER A 108 -27.80 23.05 -15.76
C SER A 108 -28.78 24.22 -15.71
N ASP A 109 -29.97 23.99 -15.14
CA ASP A 109 -30.98 25.01 -14.86
C ASP A 109 -30.67 25.85 -13.62
N GLY A 110 -29.57 25.55 -12.90
CA GLY A 110 -29.17 26.22 -11.67
C GLY A 110 -29.93 25.77 -10.42
N SER A 111 -30.84 24.79 -10.56
CA SER A 111 -31.60 24.21 -9.45
C SER A 111 -30.91 22.97 -8.91
N ALA A 112 -30.97 22.75 -7.60
CA ALA A 112 -30.52 21.48 -7.01
C ALA A 112 -31.39 20.32 -7.51
N LEU A 113 -30.78 19.16 -7.77
CA LEU A 113 -31.53 17.93 -8.02
C LEU A 113 -32.37 17.55 -6.79
N ASP A 114 -33.44 16.78 -6.98
CA ASP A 114 -34.32 16.38 -5.88
C ASP A 114 -33.66 15.38 -4.90
N ASP A 115 -32.70 14.59 -5.39
CA ASP A 115 -32.00 13.58 -4.61
C ASP A 115 -30.67 14.10 -4.06
N PRO A 116 -30.39 13.96 -2.75
CA PRO A 116 -29.05 14.19 -2.23
C PRO A 116 -28.11 13.06 -2.67
N VAL A 117 -26.82 13.35 -2.76
CA VAL A 117 -25.77 12.37 -3.08
C VAL A 117 -25.78 11.17 -2.12
N SER A 118 -26.13 11.40 -0.84
CA SER A 118 -26.28 10.35 0.18
C SER A 118 -27.33 9.31 -0.19
N SER A 119 -28.37 9.67 -0.94
CA SER A 119 -29.40 8.74 -1.40
C SER A 119 -28.84 7.72 -2.39
N TRP A 120 -27.93 8.15 -3.28
CA TRP A 120 -27.27 7.26 -4.25
C TRP A 120 -26.36 6.24 -3.56
N ILE A 121 -25.61 6.68 -2.55
CA ILE A 121 -24.79 5.79 -1.72
C ILE A 121 -25.70 4.81 -0.95
N SER A 122 -26.82 5.29 -0.40
CA SER A 122 -27.80 4.44 0.32
C SER A 122 -28.47 3.41 -0.58
N LEU A 123 -28.69 3.72 -1.85
CA LEU A 123 -29.14 2.72 -2.82
C LEU A 123 -28.13 1.57 -2.86
N ILE A 124 -26.84 1.81 -2.86
CA ILE A 124 -25.86 0.72 -2.88
C ILE A 124 -25.82 -0.02 -1.52
N GLU A 125 -25.66 0.72 -0.43
CA GLU A 125 -25.31 0.17 0.88
C GLU A 125 -26.50 -0.43 1.65
N SER A 126 -27.69 0.18 1.57
CA SER A 126 -28.85 -0.27 2.35
C SER A 126 -29.53 -1.53 1.79
N HIS A 127 -28.98 -2.12 0.72
CA HIS A 127 -29.58 -3.27 0.04
C HIS A 127 -28.53 -4.34 -0.34
N PRO A 128 -27.84 -4.94 0.64
CA PRO A 128 -26.74 -5.87 0.38
C PRO A 128 -27.15 -7.12 -0.41
N GLY A 129 -28.42 -7.52 -0.35
CA GLY A 129 -28.96 -8.66 -1.12
C GLY A 129 -29.29 -8.34 -2.59
N LYS A 130 -29.22 -7.07 -3.02
CA LYS A 130 -29.42 -6.68 -4.41
C LYS A 130 -28.07 -6.70 -5.15
N GLN A 131 -28.08 -7.22 -6.38
CA GLN A 131 -26.94 -7.16 -7.29
C GLN A 131 -26.77 -5.72 -7.77
N ARG A 132 -25.76 -5.02 -7.25
CA ARG A 132 -25.39 -3.63 -7.55
C ARG A 132 -23.87 -3.55 -7.78
N PRO A 133 -23.35 -2.63 -8.59
CA PRO A 133 -21.91 -2.54 -8.81
C PRO A 133 -21.19 -2.05 -7.56
N LEU A 134 -19.96 -2.51 -7.36
CA LEU A 134 -19.01 -1.84 -6.47
C LEU A 134 -18.68 -0.47 -7.08
N THR A 135 -19.00 0.60 -6.35
CA THR A 135 -19.07 1.95 -6.93
C THR A 135 -18.05 2.89 -6.30
N LEU A 136 -17.32 3.64 -7.12
CA LEU A 136 -16.48 4.77 -6.71
C LEU A 136 -17.08 6.06 -7.25
N PHE A 137 -17.43 6.97 -6.34
CA PHE A 137 -17.86 8.33 -6.65
C PHE A 137 -16.64 9.26 -6.63
N ILE A 138 -16.42 9.99 -7.72
CA ILE A 138 -15.41 11.04 -7.83
C ILE A 138 -16.16 12.36 -8.03
N LEU A 139 -16.20 13.19 -6.99
CA LEU A 139 -17.11 14.34 -6.90
C LEU A 139 -16.35 15.65 -6.94
N ASP A 140 -16.33 16.28 -8.12
CA ASP A 140 -15.72 17.59 -8.35
C ASP A 140 -16.76 18.70 -8.24
N LEU A 141 -17.18 18.95 -7.00
CA LEU A 141 -18.17 19.95 -6.64
C LEU A 141 -17.91 20.49 -5.23
N CYS A 142 -18.40 21.72 -4.97
CA CYS A 142 -18.31 22.34 -3.65
C CYS A 142 -19.00 21.48 -2.58
N HIS A 143 -18.48 21.49 -1.35
CA HIS A 143 -19.05 20.74 -0.22
C HIS A 143 -19.04 19.21 -0.37
N SER A 144 -18.34 18.66 -1.38
CA SER A 144 -18.34 17.23 -1.72
C SER A 144 -17.86 16.31 -0.59
N GLY A 145 -17.04 16.80 0.34
CA GLY A 145 -16.64 16.06 1.54
C GLY A 145 -17.82 15.62 2.43
N ALA A 146 -19.00 16.25 2.29
CA ALA A 146 -20.23 15.79 2.93
C ALA A 146 -20.61 14.35 2.54
N ALA A 147 -20.31 13.93 1.31
CA ALA A 147 -20.54 12.56 0.84
C ALA A 147 -19.42 11.60 1.28
N ALA A 148 -18.17 12.08 1.37
CA ALA A 148 -17.04 11.27 1.84
C ALA A 148 -17.09 10.99 3.35
N THR A 149 -17.81 11.82 4.11
CA THR A 149 -17.85 11.80 5.58
C THR A 149 -19.23 11.49 6.19
N LEU A 150 -20.08 10.75 5.47
CA LEU A 150 -21.38 10.32 5.98
C LEU A 150 -21.22 9.50 7.28
N PRO A 151 -21.84 9.88 8.41
CA PRO A 151 -21.62 9.23 9.70
C PRO A 151 -21.91 7.73 9.68
N TRP A 152 -23.08 7.34 9.17
CA TRP A 152 -23.47 5.93 9.07
C TRP A 152 -22.54 5.12 8.17
N HIS A 153 -22.00 5.73 7.09
CA HIS A 153 -21.06 5.06 6.20
C HIS A 153 -19.70 4.86 6.87
N GLN A 154 -19.27 5.79 7.73
CA GLN A 154 -18.04 5.66 8.51
C GLN A 154 -18.13 4.55 9.57
N GLU A 155 -19.32 4.30 10.11
CA GLU A 155 -19.60 3.23 11.07
C GLU A 155 -19.69 1.84 10.42
N MET A 156 -19.88 1.75 9.10
CA MET A 156 -19.96 0.47 8.39
C MET A 156 -18.58 -0.22 8.33
N PRO A 157 -18.49 -1.55 8.61
CA PRO A 157 -17.27 -2.33 8.39
C PRO A 157 -16.84 -2.25 6.93
N THR A 158 -15.57 -1.97 6.66
CA THR A 158 -15.11 -1.66 5.29
C THR A 158 -15.28 -2.81 4.31
N GLY A 159 -15.12 -4.06 4.76
CA GLY A 159 -15.35 -5.26 3.93
C GLY A 159 -16.78 -5.48 3.48
N ARG A 160 -17.72 -4.72 4.06
CA ARG A 160 -19.13 -4.72 3.66
C ARG A 160 -19.48 -3.51 2.79
N ARG A 161 -18.59 -2.53 2.69
CA ARG A 161 -18.82 -1.32 1.88
C ARG A 161 -18.70 -1.65 0.40
N ARG A 162 -19.64 -1.13 -0.35
CA ARG A 162 -19.75 -1.24 -1.80
C ARG A 162 -19.75 0.12 -2.49
N ALA A 163 -19.68 1.21 -1.75
CA ALA A 163 -19.58 2.56 -2.24
C ALA A 163 -18.37 3.27 -1.61
N TRP A 164 -17.62 4.00 -2.45
CA TRP A 164 -16.44 4.76 -2.04
C TRP A 164 -16.50 6.15 -2.65
N VAL A 165 -15.89 7.14 -2.01
CA VAL A 165 -15.95 8.54 -2.45
C VAL A 165 -14.55 9.16 -2.43
N ILE A 166 -14.18 9.83 -3.52
CA ILE A 166 -13.11 10.84 -3.58
C ILE A 166 -13.81 12.19 -3.83
N SER A 167 -13.71 13.11 -2.90
CA SER A 167 -14.32 14.43 -2.96
C SER A 167 -13.31 15.53 -3.20
N ALA A 168 -13.70 16.55 -3.96
CA ALA A 168 -12.83 17.68 -4.28
C ALA A 168 -12.51 18.54 -3.06
N THR A 169 -13.39 18.52 -2.05
CA THR A 169 -13.32 19.41 -0.89
C THR A 169 -13.63 18.67 0.39
N SER A 170 -13.34 19.32 1.53
CA SER A 170 -14.00 19.01 2.80
C SER A 170 -15.48 19.40 2.78
N ARG A 171 -16.24 19.01 3.81
CA ARG A 171 -17.68 19.29 3.94
C ARG A 171 -18.06 20.78 3.77
N LYS A 172 -17.21 21.71 4.21
CA LYS A 172 -17.44 23.16 4.09
C LYS A 172 -16.59 23.83 3.01
N GLY A 173 -15.75 23.06 2.32
CA GLY A 173 -14.80 23.59 1.34
C GLY A 173 -15.45 23.97 0.00
N LYS A 174 -14.74 24.81 -0.75
CA LYS A 174 -15.06 25.20 -2.12
C LYS A 174 -14.14 24.47 -3.10
N ALA A 175 -14.69 24.08 -4.24
CA ALA A 175 -13.96 23.44 -5.33
C ALA A 175 -13.67 24.51 -6.39
N PHE A 176 -12.47 24.48 -6.96
CA PHE A 176 -12.00 25.48 -7.92
C PHE A 176 -11.46 24.80 -9.17
N ASP A 177 -11.68 25.42 -10.33
CA ASP A 177 -11.04 25.11 -11.62
C ASP A 177 -10.94 23.62 -11.95
N TYR A 178 -11.96 22.86 -11.55
CA TYR A 178 -12.07 21.41 -11.78
C TYR A 178 -10.83 20.63 -11.31
N ARG A 179 -10.18 21.11 -10.24
CA ARG A 179 -8.87 20.62 -9.82
C ARG A 179 -8.86 19.15 -9.45
N LEU A 180 -9.95 18.62 -8.90
CA LEU A 180 -10.02 17.19 -8.65
C LEU A 180 -10.01 16.40 -9.96
N SER A 181 -10.79 16.82 -10.95
CA SER A 181 -10.87 16.16 -12.25
C SER A 181 -9.53 16.23 -12.99
N ARG A 182 -8.87 17.39 -12.98
CA ARG A 182 -7.53 17.59 -13.56
C ARG A 182 -6.47 16.76 -12.87
N ALA A 183 -6.45 16.75 -11.54
CA ALA A 183 -5.50 15.96 -10.76
C ALA A 183 -5.70 14.46 -10.97
N THR A 184 -6.96 13.99 -10.95
CA THR A 184 -7.27 12.57 -11.14
C THR A 184 -6.88 12.09 -12.54
N THR A 185 -7.24 12.83 -13.59
CA THR A 185 -6.84 12.47 -14.96
C THR A 185 -5.32 12.47 -15.13
N THR A 186 -4.61 13.43 -14.52
CA THR A 186 -3.14 13.48 -14.52
C THR A 186 -2.54 12.25 -13.83
N VAL A 187 -2.99 11.91 -12.62
CA VAL A 187 -2.48 10.76 -11.86
C VAL A 187 -2.74 9.45 -12.58
N LEU A 188 -3.96 9.25 -13.10
CA LEU A 188 -4.30 8.04 -13.86
C LEU A 188 -3.47 7.92 -15.13
N GLN A 189 -3.21 9.03 -15.83
CA GLN A 189 -2.32 9.04 -17.00
C GLN A 189 -0.88 8.69 -16.63
N GLN A 190 -0.37 9.21 -15.51
CA GLN A 190 0.97 8.88 -14.99
C GLN A 190 1.12 7.41 -14.63
N TYR A 191 0.05 6.73 -14.19
CA TYR A 191 0.08 5.27 -14.01
C TYR A 191 0.09 4.50 -15.33
N LEU A 192 -0.62 4.98 -16.35
CA LEU A 192 -0.66 4.36 -17.67
C LEU A 192 0.66 4.51 -18.43
N ASP A 193 1.31 5.67 -18.32
CA ASP A 193 2.61 5.94 -18.97
C ASP A 193 3.81 5.43 -18.14
N GLY A 194 3.56 4.97 -16.92
CA GLY A 194 4.56 4.39 -16.03
C GLY A 194 5.44 5.41 -15.31
N THR A 195 5.08 6.70 -15.31
CA THR A 195 5.68 7.75 -14.46
C THR A 195 5.42 7.47 -12.98
N LEU A 196 4.19 7.09 -12.64
CA LEU A 196 3.82 6.52 -11.35
C LEU A 196 3.72 4.99 -11.49
N ARG A 197 4.18 4.27 -10.47
CA ARG A 197 4.16 2.80 -10.47
C ARG A 197 3.73 2.28 -9.12
N VAL A 198 2.91 1.24 -9.16
CA VAL A 198 2.67 0.37 -8.00
C VAL A 198 3.32 -0.97 -8.30
N ASP A 199 3.71 -1.69 -7.25
CA ASP A 199 4.35 -2.99 -7.38
C ASP A 199 3.52 -3.94 -8.28
N PRO A 200 4.12 -4.62 -9.28
CA PRO A 200 3.43 -5.52 -10.21
C PRO A 200 2.62 -6.65 -9.55
N SER A 201 2.90 -6.99 -8.29
CA SER A 201 2.16 -8.00 -7.53
C SER A 201 0.73 -7.57 -7.18
N TYR A 202 0.47 -6.26 -7.14
CA TYR A 202 -0.88 -5.73 -6.95
C TYR A 202 -1.67 -5.88 -8.24
N ARG A 203 -2.83 -6.55 -8.16
CA ARG A 203 -3.78 -6.67 -9.27
C ARG A 203 -4.40 -5.32 -9.61
N HIS A 204 -4.62 -4.49 -8.60
CA HIS A 204 -5.22 -3.17 -8.71
C HIS A 204 -4.38 -2.14 -7.96
N ILE A 205 -4.37 -0.90 -8.45
CA ILE A 205 -3.73 0.23 -7.78
C ILE A 205 -4.57 0.55 -6.52
N PRO A 206 -3.99 0.50 -5.31
CA PRO A 206 -4.75 0.73 -4.09
C PRO A 206 -5.38 2.13 -4.07
N LEU A 207 -6.66 2.21 -3.71
CA LEU A 207 -7.42 3.48 -3.67
C LEU A 207 -6.76 4.56 -2.79
N PRO A 208 -6.16 4.25 -1.61
CA PRO A 208 -5.45 5.23 -0.80
C PRO A 208 -4.21 5.78 -1.51
N THR A 209 -3.50 4.95 -2.29
CA THR A 209 -2.33 5.38 -3.09
C THR A 209 -2.77 6.35 -4.17
N VAL A 210 -3.87 6.05 -4.88
CA VAL A 210 -4.46 6.99 -5.86
C VAL A 210 -4.86 8.30 -5.18
N GLY A 211 -5.53 8.24 -4.03
CA GLY A 211 -5.91 9.43 -3.26
C GLY A 211 -4.72 10.30 -2.83
N GLN A 212 -3.61 9.67 -2.39
CA GLN A 212 -2.38 10.38 -2.01
C GLN A 212 -1.77 11.13 -3.20
N GLU A 213 -1.65 10.48 -4.35
CA GLU A 213 -1.10 11.11 -5.56
C GLU A 213 -2.04 12.21 -6.09
N ILE A 214 -3.37 12.02 -6.04
CA ILE A 214 -4.32 13.09 -6.38
C ILE A 214 -4.12 14.28 -5.45
N SER A 215 -4.01 14.05 -4.14
CA SER A 215 -3.77 15.13 -3.17
C SER A 215 -2.48 15.88 -3.46
N ARG A 216 -1.43 15.18 -3.91
CA ARG A 216 -0.16 15.79 -4.29
C ARG A 216 -0.32 16.71 -5.51
N VAL A 217 -0.96 16.23 -6.57
CA VAL A 217 -1.20 17.05 -7.78
C VAL A 217 -2.13 18.23 -7.48
N VAL A 218 -3.15 18.07 -6.62
CA VAL A 218 -3.98 19.20 -6.16
C VAL A 218 -3.15 20.23 -5.39
N ALA A 219 -2.20 19.80 -4.56
CA ALA A 219 -1.30 20.71 -3.85
C ALA A 219 -0.38 21.48 -4.82
N GLU A 220 0.11 20.83 -5.88
CA GLU A 220 0.87 21.48 -6.96
C GLU A 220 0.00 22.55 -7.68
N LEU A 221 -1.26 22.23 -8.00
CA LEU A 221 -2.21 23.17 -8.60
C LEU A 221 -2.53 24.35 -7.66
N ASN A 222 -2.72 24.08 -6.36
CA ASN A 222 -2.95 25.13 -5.37
C ASN A 222 -1.78 26.13 -5.33
N ALA A 223 -0.54 25.63 -5.38
CA ALA A 223 0.66 26.46 -5.38
C ALA A 223 0.80 27.30 -6.67
N ALA A 224 0.39 26.75 -7.81
CA ALA A 224 0.49 27.42 -9.11
C ALA A 224 -0.61 28.46 -9.36
N GLU A 225 -1.83 28.20 -8.87
CA GLU A 225 -3.05 28.95 -9.25
C GLU A 225 -3.64 29.77 -8.08
N GLY A 226 -3.07 29.69 -6.87
CA GLY A 226 -3.34 30.62 -5.77
C GLY A 226 -4.63 30.40 -4.97
N TYR A 227 -5.45 29.41 -5.33
CA TYR A 227 -6.60 29.00 -4.51
C TYR A 227 -6.25 27.76 -3.68
N THR A 228 -6.83 27.60 -2.49
CA THR A 228 -6.60 26.41 -1.66
C THR A 228 -7.76 25.43 -1.76
N GLN A 229 -7.44 24.19 -2.12
CA GLN A 229 -8.39 23.07 -2.16
C GLN A 229 -7.77 21.84 -1.51
N GLN A 230 -8.53 21.14 -0.68
CA GLN A 230 -8.13 19.89 -0.04
C GLN A 230 -9.16 18.82 -0.32
N ILE A 231 -8.72 17.72 -0.94
CA ILE A 231 -9.58 16.58 -1.21
C ILE A 231 -9.87 15.81 0.08
N GLU A 232 -10.99 15.10 0.12
CA GLU A 232 -11.25 14.06 1.11
C GLU A 232 -11.55 12.74 0.41
N VAL A 233 -11.23 11.63 1.07
CA VAL A 233 -11.53 10.28 0.58
C VAL A 233 -12.30 9.56 1.69
N SER A 234 -13.22 8.67 1.31
CA SER A 234 -13.93 7.81 2.26
C SER A 234 -12.95 7.19 3.27
N ARG A 235 -13.21 7.45 4.55
CA ARG A 235 -12.31 7.02 5.64
C ARG A 235 -12.27 5.51 5.77
N VAL A 236 -11.08 4.99 5.94
CA VAL A 236 -10.82 3.57 6.22
C VAL A 236 -10.37 3.48 7.66
N PRO A 237 -11.10 2.78 8.55
CA PRO A 237 -10.57 2.43 9.85
C PRO A 237 -9.25 1.69 9.68
N PHE A 238 -8.27 2.06 10.49
CA PHE A 238 -6.89 1.58 10.43
C PHE A 238 -6.75 0.03 10.53
N THR A 239 -7.80 -0.63 11.02
CA THR A 239 -7.88 -2.09 11.22
C THR A 239 -8.16 -2.91 9.96
N ASP A 240 -8.70 -2.32 8.89
CA ASP A 240 -9.27 -3.10 7.77
C ASP A 240 -8.49 -2.98 6.44
N HIS A 241 -7.20 -2.62 6.50
CA HIS A 241 -6.43 -2.20 5.31
C HIS A 241 -6.12 -3.33 4.32
N ALA A 242 -6.16 -4.59 4.73
CA ALA A 242 -5.91 -5.74 3.85
C ALA A 242 -6.97 -5.91 2.74
N GLN A 243 -8.18 -5.35 2.91
CA GLN A 243 -9.27 -5.44 1.93
C GLN A 243 -9.21 -4.34 0.86
N PHE A 244 -8.32 -3.36 1.05
CA PHE A 244 -8.20 -2.17 0.20
C PHE A 244 -7.27 -2.35 -0.99
N ASP A 245 -6.28 -3.22 -0.83
CA ASP A 245 -5.24 -3.49 -1.82
C ASP A 245 -5.79 -4.22 -3.06
N ASP A 246 -7.01 -4.77 -2.96
CA ASP A 246 -7.68 -5.52 -4.02
C ASP A 246 -8.88 -4.78 -4.65
N LEU A 247 -9.21 -3.54 -4.24
CA LEU A 247 -10.35 -2.82 -4.81
C LEU A 247 -10.20 -2.66 -6.34
N PRO A 248 -11.16 -3.18 -7.14
CA PRO A 248 -11.00 -3.35 -8.59
C PRO A 248 -11.18 -2.08 -9.42
N PHE A 249 -11.12 -0.90 -8.79
CA PHE A 249 -11.37 0.38 -9.45
C PHE A 249 -10.30 0.72 -10.48
N PHE A 250 -9.03 0.45 -10.21
CA PHE A 250 -7.94 0.81 -11.10
C PHE A 250 -7.05 -0.41 -11.32
N PRO A 251 -7.27 -1.21 -12.38
CA PRO A 251 -6.34 -2.27 -12.76
C PRO A 251 -4.91 -1.73 -12.86
N ASN A 252 -3.94 -2.41 -12.25
CA ASN A 252 -2.55 -2.01 -12.34
C ASN A 252 -2.04 -2.36 -13.76
N PRO A 253 -1.66 -1.37 -14.60
CA PRO A 253 -1.18 -1.64 -15.96
C PRO A 253 0.11 -2.45 -15.98
N GLY A 254 0.92 -2.33 -14.93
CA GLY A 254 2.11 -3.15 -14.70
C GLY A 254 1.81 -4.51 -14.06
N HIS A 255 0.55 -4.89 -13.87
CA HIS A 255 0.21 -6.18 -13.32
C HIS A 255 0.53 -7.30 -14.31
N HIS A 256 1.59 -8.03 -14.02
CA HIS A 256 1.87 -9.28 -14.68
C HIS A 256 1.45 -10.40 -13.75
N ARG A 257 0.42 -11.16 -14.16
CA ARG A 257 0.11 -12.47 -13.58
C ARG A 257 1.24 -13.42 -13.96
N ARG A 258 2.40 -13.23 -13.35
CA ARG A 258 3.45 -14.23 -13.38
C ARG A 258 2.80 -15.49 -12.84
N VAL A 259 2.95 -16.61 -13.57
CA VAL A 259 2.94 -17.94 -12.96
C VAL A 259 4.12 -17.91 -12.01
N SER A 260 3.89 -17.29 -10.87
CA SER A 260 4.88 -17.16 -9.88
C SER A 260 5.11 -18.58 -9.40
N VAL A 261 6.37 -18.94 -9.18
CA VAL A 261 6.70 -20.05 -8.29
C VAL A 261 6.05 -19.82 -6.91
N LEU A 262 5.57 -18.59 -6.62
CA LEU A 262 4.65 -18.27 -5.53
C LEU A 262 3.22 -18.80 -5.68
N SER A 263 2.71 -19.27 -6.82
CA SER A 263 1.34 -19.82 -6.87
C SER A 263 1.16 -21.08 -6.00
N GLY A 264 2.24 -21.83 -5.77
CA GLY A 264 2.28 -22.92 -4.77
C GLY A 264 2.62 -22.47 -3.34
N VAL A 265 3.09 -21.22 -3.15
CA VAL A 265 3.52 -20.67 -1.85
C VAL A 265 2.47 -19.70 -1.29
N ASP A 266 1.92 -18.80 -2.09
CA ASP A 266 0.93 -17.77 -1.73
C ASP A 266 -0.35 -18.38 -1.17
N SER A 267 -0.90 -19.46 -1.76
CA SER A 267 -2.17 -20.00 -1.28
C SER A 267 -2.06 -20.75 0.05
N GLY A 268 -0.86 -21.21 0.43
CA GLY A 268 -0.63 -21.97 1.66
C GLY A 268 0.10 -21.18 2.75
N VAL A 269 0.94 -20.21 2.38
CA VAL A 269 1.74 -19.41 3.32
C VAL A 269 1.07 -18.09 3.67
N ALA A 270 0.37 -17.43 2.72
CA ALA A 270 -0.37 -16.20 3.01
C ALA A 270 -1.67 -16.47 3.78
N SER A 271 -2.26 -17.67 3.64
CA SER A 271 -3.45 -18.07 4.41
C SER A 271 -3.15 -18.49 5.85
N LEU A 272 -1.87 -18.64 6.22
CA LEU A 272 -1.43 -19.15 7.53
C LEU A 272 -0.78 -18.09 8.42
N LEU A 273 -0.55 -16.88 7.94
CA LEU A 273 0.29 -15.90 8.64
C LEU A 273 -0.40 -14.53 8.72
N ASP A 274 -0.33 -13.94 9.91
CA ASP A 274 -0.90 -12.65 10.35
C ASP A 274 -0.70 -11.53 9.31
N GLU A 275 -1.73 -10.72 9.05
CA GLU A 275 -1.72 -9.53 8.16
C GLU A 275 -0.63 -8.49 8.47
N THR A 276 0.01 -8.58 9.66
CA THR A 276 1.11 -7.73 10.13
C THR A 276 2.50 -8.33 9.86
N PHE A 277 2.56 -9.63 9.57
CA PHE A 277 3.71 -10.29 8.96
C PHE A 277 3.54 -10.13 7.44
N ASP A 278 4.44 -9.41 6.78
CA ASP A 278 4.44 -9.26 5.33
C ASP A 278 5.54 -10.13 4.69
N PRO A 279 5.28 -11.44 4.45
CA PRO A 279 6.23 -12.33 3.82
C PRO A 279 6.73 -11.79 2.48
N ARG A 280 5.85 -11.15 1.72
CA ARG A 280 6.18 -10.60 0.39
C ARG A 280 7.18 -9.46 0.53
N HIS A 281 7.01 -8.56 1.50
CA HIS A 281 7.99 -7.51 1.80
C HIS A 281 9.39 -8.08 2.09
N PHE A 282 9.49 -9.06 2.99
CA PHE A 282 10.79 -9.64 3.34
C PHE A 282 11.42 -10.44 2.20
N MET A 283 10.60 -11.09 1.37
CA MET A 283 11.06 -11.83 0.18
C MET A 283 11.58 -10.88 -0.91
N LEU A 284 10.87 -9.78 -1.20
CA LEU A 284 11.29 -8.77 -2.16
C LEU A 284 12.56 -8.03 -1.70
N ARG A 285 12.62 -7.66 -0.41
CA ARG A 285 13.82 -7.04 0.18
C ARG A 285 15.00 -8.00 0.21
N GLY A 286 14.78 -9.26 0.60
CA GLY A 286 15.80 -10.30 0.64
C GLY A 286 16.33 -10.70 -0.75
N ALA A 287 15.50 -10.57 -1.79
CA ALA A 287 15.92 -10.77 -3.17
C ALA A 287 16.86 -9.67 -3.68
N GLY A 288 16.79 -8.44 -3.17
CA GLY A 288 17.61 -7.32 -3.62
C GLY A 288 17.22 -6.76 -4.99
N THR A 289 15.97 -6.97 -5.41
CA THR A 289 15.49 -6.74 -6.79
C THR A 289 14.43 -5.66 -6.93
N GLU A 290 14.18 -4.80 -5.94
CA GLU A 290 13.07 -3.82 -5.99
C GLU A 290 13.01 -2.93 -7.25
N LEU A 291 14.12 -2.79 -8.00
CA LEU A 291 14.16 -2.04 -9.25
C LEU A 291 14.03 -2.85 -10.53
N LEU A 292 14.12 -4.18 -10.48
CA LEU A 292 14.31 -5.01 -11.67
C LEU A 292 13.24 -6.08 -11.73
N ASP A 293 12.44 -6.00 -12.79
CA ASP A 293 11.30 -6.86 -13.12
C ASP A 293 11.72 -8.31 -13.41
N ARG A 294 12.44 -8.95 -12.49
CA ARG A 294 13.00 -10.30 -12.59
C ARG A 294 12.55 -11.06 -11.35
N GLY A 295 11.93 -12.22 -11.56
CA GLY A 295 11.27 -12.97 -10.47
C GLY A 295 12.23 -13.38 -9.35
N LEU A 296 11.68 -13.89 -8.24
CA LEU A 296 12.40 -14.39 -7.05
C LEU A 296 13.25 -15.65 -7.28
N GLY A 297 13.65 -15.95 -8.52
CA GLY A 297 14.39 -17.16 -8.88
C GLY A 297 15.81 -17.24 -8.31
N GLN A 298 16.43 -16.09 -7.98
CA GLN A 298 17.75 -16.01 -7.37
C GLN A 298 17.84 -14.84 -6.37
N GLY A 299 18.57 -15.03 -5.26
CA GLY A 299 18.90 -13.97 -4.32
C GLY A 299 20.08 -13.11 -4.78
N TYR A 300 19.84 -11.82 -5.00
CA TYR A 300 20.87 -10.85 -5.37
C TYR A 300 21.45 -10.10 -4.16
N PHE A 301 21.05 -10.41 -2.93
CA PHE A 301 21.67 -9.80 -1.75
C PHE A 301 23.19 -10.06 -1.74
N ARG A 302 24.00 -8.99 -1.76
CA ARG A 302 25.47 -9.03 -1.76
C ARG A 302 26.04 -8.07 -0.74
N GLY A 303 27.23 -8.41 -0.24
CA GLY A 303 27.95 -7.63 0.77
C GLY A 303 27.49 -7.95 2.19
N ARG A 304 27.91 -7.10 3.14
CA ARG A 304 27.53 -7.19 4.57
C ARG A 304 27.91 -8.51 5.23
N ALA A 305 28.99 -9.14 4.79
CA ALA A 305 29.36 -10.48 5.25
C ALA A 305 29.67 -10.54 6.75
N ALA A 306 30.23 -9.47 7.32
CA ALA A 306 30.48 -9.38 8.75
C ALA A 306 29.16 -9.28 9.53
N GLU A 307 28.26 -8.41 9.10
CA GLU A 307 26.95 -8.18 9.71
C GLU A 307 26.05 -9.42 9.59
N VAL A 308 26.07 -10.11 8.44
CA VAL A 308 25.37 -11.40 8.23
C VAL A 308 25.89 -12.45 9.20
N ARG A 309 27.21 -12.57 9.40
CA ARG A 309 27.79 -13.52 10.37
C ARG A 309 27.38 -13.19 11.81
N THR A 310 27.48 -11.92 12.19
CA THR A 310 27.10 -11.44 13.52
C THR A 310 25.62 -11.69 13.80
N LEU A 311 24.74 -11.35 12.87
CA LEU A 311 23.31 -11.58 13.02
C LEU A 311 22.96 -13.07 12.96
N THR A 312 23.60 -13.86 12.10
CA THR A 312 23.41 -15.32 12.07
C THR A 312 23.75 -15.95 13.42
N ALA A 313 24.89 -15.60 14.00
CA ALA A 313 25.26 -16.05 15.34
C ALA A 313 24.22 -15.64 16.39
N TRP A 314 23.69 -14.43 16.28
CA TRP A 314 22.65 -13.92 17.17
C TRP A 314 21.31 -14.65 17.04
N PHE A 315 20.86 -14.93 15.81
CA PHE A 315 19.67 -15.76 15.55
C PHE A 315 19.83 -17.18 16.13
N ASN A 316 21.07 -17.68 16.19
CA ASN A 316 21.41 -18.97 16.80
C ASN A 316 21.67 -18.89 18.32
N GLY A 317 21.30 -17.79 18.98
CA GLY A 317 21.35 -17.66 20.44
C GLY A 317 22.60 -17.00 21.01
N GLN A 318 23.57 -16.56 20.20
CA GLN A 318 24.82 -15.96 20.69
C GLN A 318 24.72 -14.45 20.92
N GLY A 319 25.50 -13.91 21.85
CA GLY A 319 25.57 -12.46 22.15
C GLY A 319 24.36 -11.91 22.94
N PRO A 320 24.26 -10.57 23.08
CA PRO A 320 23.23 -9.93 23.90
C PRO A 320 21.82 -10.20 23.37
N GLY A 321 20.83 -10.27 24.26
CA GLY A 321 19.44 -10.53 23.88
C GLY A 321 18.77 -9.37 23.14
N PHE A 322 19.34 -8.16 23.15
CA PHE A 322 18.85 -7.01 22.41
C PHE A 322 19.86 -6.50 21.38
N ARG A 323 19.39 -6.22 20.15
CA ARG A 323 20.19 -5.63 19.06
C ARG A 323 19.40 -4.60 18.26
N ILE A 324 20.13 -3.63 17.69
CA ILE A 324 19.60 -2.68 16.71
C ILE A 324 20.44 -2.75 15.43
N VAL A 325 19.78 -2.74 14.27
CA VAL A 325 20.39 -2.47 12.98
C VAL A 325 19.97 -1.08 12.51
N THR A 326 20.94 -0.19 12.34
CA THR A 326 20.73 1.21 11.94
C THR A 326 21.57 1.59 10.72
N GLY A 327 21.33 2.79 10.19
CA GLY A 327 22.04 3.38 9.05
C GLY A 327 21.14 4.26 8.21
N LYS A 328 21.73 4.99 7.26
CA LYS A 328 21.03 5.92 6.36
C LYS A 328 19.94 5.24 5.49
N PRO A 329 19.03 6.01 4.89
CA PRO A 329 18.10 5.49 3.89
C PRO A 329 18.84 4.78 2.75
N GLY A 330 18.29 3.66 2.26
CA GLY A 330 18.82 2.93 1.11
C GLY A 330 20.04 2.03 1.36
N VAL A 331 20.62 2.00 2.57
CA VAL A 331 21.84 1.20 2.87
C VAL A 331 21.60 -0.33 2.98
N GLY A 332 20.36 -0.79 2.80
CA GLY A 332 20.01 -2.21 2.77
C GLY A 332 19.60 -2.85 4.10
N LYS A 333 19.13 -2.08 5.10
CA LYS A 333 18.66 -2.60 6.41
C LYS A 333 17.59 -3.69 6.25
N SER A 334 16.47 -3.36 5.61
CA SER A 334 15.36 -4.29 5.38
C SER A 334 15.75 -5.47 4.50
N ALA A 335 16.70 -5.29 3.57
CA ALA A 335 17.23 -6.38 2.76
C ALA A 335 18.03 -7.39 3.60
N LEU A 336 18.91 -6.90 4.47
CA LEU A 336 19.68 -7.72 5.41
C LEU A 336 18.77 -8.47 6.39
N LEU A 337 17.79 -7.77 6.99
CA LEU A 337 16.84 -8.39 7.92
C LEU A 337 15.95 -9.40 7.19
N GLY A 338 15.43 -9.04 6.01
CA GLY A 338 14.55 -9.89 5.22
C GLY A 338 15.18 -11.19 4.78
N VAL A 339 16.43 -11.18 4.29
CA VAL A 339 17.11 -12.41 3.87
C VAL A 339 17.43 -13.34 5.05
N LEU A 340 17.73 -12.79 6.23
CA LEU A 340 17.97 -13.57 7.45
C LEU A 340 16.67 -14.13 8.04
N VAL A 341 15.59 -13.35 8.02
CA VAL A 341 14.24 -13.83 8.38
C VAL A 341 13.81 -14.95 7.46
N CYS A 342 13.95 -14.77 6.14
CA CYS A 342 13.66 -15.81 5.16
C CYS A 342 14.43 -17.09 5.48
N ALA A 343 15.73 -16.99 5.83
CA ALA A 343 16.51 -18.15 6.23
C ALA A 343 16.03 -18.78 7.55
N ALA A 344 15.67 -18.00 8.57
CA ALA A 344 15.37 -18.53 9.91
C ALA A 344 13.91 -19.01 10.08
N HIS A 345 12.96 -18.42 9.36
CA HIS A 345 11.53 -18.60 9.60
C HIS A 345 11.03 -19.99 9.17
N PRO A 346 10.23 -20.70 10.00
CA PRO A 346 9.81 -22.09 9.73
C PRO A 346 9.06 -22.23 8.42
N THR A 347 8.18 -21.28 8.10
CA THR A 347 7.35 -21.31 6.89
C THR A 347 8.06 -20.72 5.67
N LEU A 348 9.00 -19.77 5.84
CA LEU A 348 9.63 -19.09 4.71
C LEU A 348 10.90 -19.78 4.24
N ARG A 349 11.61 -20.48 5.12
CA ARG A 349 12.95 -21.04 4.83
C ARG A 349 12.97 -21.86 3.56
N THR A 350 12.13 -22.88 3.46
CA THR A 350 12.10 -23.77 2.29
C THR A 350 11.72 -23.05 0.99
N PRO A 351 10.58 -22.32 0.90
CA PRO A 351 10.19 -21.67 -0.35
C PRO A 351 11.13 -20.54 -0.79
N THR A 352 11.85 -19.93 0.15
CA THR A 352 12.79 -18.82 -0.13
C THR A 352 14.24 -19.26 -0.24
N GLN A 353 14.53 -20.57 -0.27
CA GLN A 353 15.90 -21.09 -0.30
C GLN A 353 16.82 -20.40 -1.32
N PRO A 354 16.40 -20.16 -2.59
CA PRO A 354 17.23 -19.46 -3.56
C PRO A 354 17.67 -18.05 -3.14
N LEU A 355 16.92 -17.38 -2.25
CA LEU A 355 17.21 -16.04 -1.78
C LEU A 355 18.36 -16.01 -0.76
N TRP A 356 18.34 -16.94 0.19
CA TRP A 356 19.28 -16.92 1.32
C TRP A 356 20.40 -17.95 1.23
N PHE A 357 20.35 -18.88 0.28
CA PHE A 357 21.40 -19.91 0.13
C PHE A 357 22.79 -19.32 -0.18
N VAL A 358 22.81 -18.15 -0.82
CA VAL A 358 24.03 -17.39 -1.16
C VAL A 358 24.69 -16.71 0.06
N LEU A 359 24.04 -16.69 1.22
CA LEU A 359 24.59 -16.02 2.40
C LEU A 359 25.86 -16.73 2.91
N PRO A 360 26.89 -15.97 3.34
CA PRO A 360 28.13 -16.51 3.88
C PRO A 360 27.94 -17.27 5.20
N ALA A 361 26.89 -16.94 5.95
CA ALA A 361 26.44 -17.68 7.13
C ALA A 361 24.91 -17.72 7.12
N LYS A 362 24.33 -18.81 7.61
CA LYS A 362 22.90 -19.08 7.54
C LYS A 362 22.37 -19.36 8.95
N PRO A 363 21.35 -18.64 9.44
CA PRO A 363 20.74 -18.98 10.71
C PRO A 363 20.09 -20.36 10.63
N ALA A 364 20.04 -21.04 11.77
CA ALA A 364 19.25 -22.25 11.95
C ALA A 364 17.76 -21.89 11.83
N ARG A 365 16.93 -22.89 11.51
CA ARG A 365 15.48 -22.75 11.59
C ARG A 365 15.10 -22.43 13.04
N ASN A 366 14.26 -21.42 13.23
CA ASN A 366 13.79 -20.97 14.53
C ASN A 366 12.26 -20.97 14.56
N ASP A 367 11.67 -21.99 15.19
CA ASP A 367 10.21 -22.16 15.31
C ASP A 367 9.55 -21.11 16.22
N ARG A 368 10.35 -20.33 16.95
CA ARG A 368 9.90 -19.21 17.80
C ARG A 368 10.37 -17.85 17.28
N LEU A 369 10.59 -17.77 15.97
CA LEU A 369 10.84 -16.49 15.30
C LEU A 369 9.50 -15.78 15.07
N ILE A 370 9.43 -14.56 15.57
CA ILE A 370 8.32 -13.63 15.42
C ILE A 370 8.82 -12.41 14.67
N VAL A 371 8.08 -11.99 13.66
CA VAL A 371 8.52 -10.90 12.79
C VAL A 371 7.38 -9.92 12.54
N VAL A 372 7.66 -8.63 12.69
CA VAL A 372 6.72 -7.55 12.43
C VAL A 372 7.39 -6.50 11.54
N HIS A 373 6.68 -6.07 10.49
CA HIS A 373 7.05 -4.87 9.74
C HIS A 373 6.25 -3.69 10.28
N ALA A 374 6.92 -2.75 10.97
CA ALA A 374 6.27 -1.67 11.69
C ALA A 374 5.75 -0.53 10.80
N ARG A 375 6.08 -0.54 9.51
CA ARG A 375 5.70 0.51 8.56
C ARG A 375 4.19 0.74 8.54
N ARG A 376 3.78 1.98 8.81
CA ARG A 376 2.38 2.42 8.90
C ARG A 376 1.56 1.55 9.87
N ARG A 377 2.17 1.01 10.93
CA ARG A 377 1.49 0.24 11.99
C ARG A 377 1.41 1.07 13.28
N SER A 378 0.32 0.91 14.03
CA SER A 378 0.17 1.48 15.38
C SER A 378 0.82 0.59 16.43
N LEU A 379 0.94 1.11 17.66
CA LEU A 379 1.45 0.36 18.80
C LEU A 379 0.61 -0.90 19.06
N GLU A 380 -0.71 -0.76 19.03
CA GLU A 380 -1.66 -1.84 19.30
C GLU A 380 -1.51 -2.95 18.25
N GLN A 381 -1.42 -2.61 16.97
CA GLN A 381 -1.24 -3.59 15.90
C GLN A 381 0.08 -4.36 16.03
N ILE A 382 1.17 -3.66 16.37
CA ILE A 382 2.48 -4.29 16.58
C ILE A 382 2.39 -5.24 17.78
N ALA A 383 1.86 -4.78 18.91
CA ALA A 383 1.75 -5.59 20.13
C ALA A 383 0.84 -6.81 19.94
N ASP A 384 -0.32 -6.63 19.29
CA ASP A 384 -1.24 -7.72 18.96
C ASP A 384 -0.59 -8.76 18.05
N SER A 385 0.16 -8.32 17.04
CA SER A 385 0.84 -9.25 16.14
C SER A 385 1.91 -10.07 16.86
N LEU A 386 2.68 -9.41 17.73
CA LEU A 386 3.65 -10.12 18.58
C LEU A 386 2.94 -11.19 19.43
N ALA A 387 1.83 -10.84 20.08
CA ALA A 387 1.08 -11.77 20.93
C ALA A 387 0.50 -12.95 20.14
N ARG A 388 -0.14 -12.68 19.00
CA ARG A 388 -0.72 -13.74 18.14
C ARG A 388 0.35 -14.70 17.62
N GLN A 389 1.50 -14.18 17.19
CA GLN A 389 2.62 -15.02 16.73
C GLN A 389 3.27 -15.81 17.89
N MET A 390 3.11 -15.38 19.16
CA MET A 390 3.44 -16.19 20.36
C MET A 390 2.37 -17.24 20.68
N GLY A 391 1.23 -17.25 19.98
CA GLY A 391 0.13 -18.19 20.17
C GLY A 391 -1.04 -17.67 21.02
N ALA A 392 -1.09 -16.37 21.35
CA ALA A 392 -2.24 -15.79 22.05
C ALA A 392 -3.48 -15.76 21.15
N THR A 393 -4.62 -16.06 21.75
CA THR A 393 -5.96 -15.95 21.15
C THR A 393 -6.63 -14.64 21.54
N GLU A 394 -7.78 -14.32 20.92
CA GLU A 394 -8.57 -13.15 21.32
C GLU A 394 -9.09 -13.23 22.76
N GLU A 395 -9.24 -14.44 23.33
CA GLU A 395 -9.65 -14.62 24.73
C GLU A 395 -8.51 -14.25 25.70
N ASP A 396 -7.26 -14.38 25.27
CA ASP A 396 -6.07 -14.03 26.06
C ASP A 396 -5.81 -12.51 26.05
N ARG A 397 -6.47 -11.77 25.14
CA ARG A 397 -6.24 -10.34 24.94
C ARG A 397 -6.73 -9.53 26.15
N PRO A 398 -5.86 -8.74 26.81
CA PRO A 398 -6.29 -7.88 27.90
C PRO A 398 -7.26 -6.79 27.41
N ALA A 399 -8.18 -6.35 28.28
CA ALA A 399 -9.16 -5.30 27.95
C ALA A 399 -8.54 -3.97 27.48
N GLY A 400 -7.30 -3.68 27.90
CA GLY A 400 -6.53 -2.51 27.47
C GLY A 400 -5.59 -2.76 26.28
N GLY A 401 -5.61 -3.96 25.68
CA GLY A 401 -4.63 -4.40 24.68
C GLY A 401 -3.35 -4.96 25.29
N TRP A 402 -2.44 -5.42 24.43
CA TRP A 402 -1.13 -5.93 24.84
C TRP A 402 -0.14 -4.79 25.11
N ASP A 403 0.51 -4.85 26.27
CA ASP A 403 1.65 -4.02 26.62
C ASP A 403 2.93 -4.86 26.70
N ALA A 404 4.07 -4.21 26.95
CA ALA A 404 5.36 -4.90 27.02
C ALA A 404 5.44 -5.93 28.18
N GLU A 405 4.76 -5.67 29.30
CA GLU A 405 4.72 -6.58 30.44
C GLU A 405 3.89 -7.82 30.12
N GLY A 406 2.71 -7.64 29.51
CA GLY A 406 1.85 -8.70 29.02
C GLY A 406 2.57 -9.60 28.00
N LEU A 407 3.26 -9.02 27.03
CA LEU A 407 4.06 -9.77 26.06
C LEU A 407 5.23 -10.51 26.72
N THR A 408 5.88 -9.89 27.71
CA THR A 408 6.93 -10.55 28.49
C THR A 408 6.38 -11.74 29.26
N ARG A 409 5.23 -11.60 29.93
CA ARG A 409 4.57 -12.71 30.64
C ARG A 409 4.15 -13.83 29.69
N LEU A 410 3.59 -13.47 28.54
CA LEU A 410 3.21 -14.43 27.50
C LEU A 410 4.42 -15.24 27.01
N ALA A 411 5.56 -14.57 26.77
CA ALA A 411 6.78 -15.24 26.38
C ALA A 411 7.30 -16.21 27.46
N HIS A 412 7.21 -15.85 28.75
CA HIS A 412 7.62 -16.72 29.87
C HIS A 412 6.68 -17.90 30.09
N ALA A 413 5.40 -17.78 29.72
CA ALA A 413 4.44 -18.89 29.79
C ALA A 413 4.76 -19.99 28.75
N GLY A 414 5.48 -19.66 27.68
CA GLY A 414 5.92 -20.62 26.67
C GLY A 414 7.03 -21.55 27.18
N VAL A 415 6.83 -22.87 27.08
CA VAL A 415 7.84 -23.86 27.49
C VAL A 415 8.91 -24.03 26.41
N GLY A 416 10.14 -23.55 26.64
CA GLY A 416 11.34 -23.91 25.86
C GLY A 416 12.31 -22.75 25.61
N ALA A 417 13.05 -22.79 24.49
CA ALA A 417 13.93 -21.69 24.06
C ALA A 417 13.19 -20.35 23.92
N ALA A 418 13.92 -19.24 24.13
CA ALA A 418 13.40 -17.88 24.03
C ALA A 418 12.82 -17.54 22.65
N TYR A 419 11.75 -16.73 22.63
CA TYR A 419 11.22 -16.14 21.40
C TYR A 419 12.21 -15.12 20.82
N THR A 420 12.35 -15.13 19.50
CA THR A 420 13.18 -14.17 18.76
C THR A 420 12.27 -13.22 18.02
N LEU A 421 12.28 -11.95 18.40
CA LEU A 421 11.42 -10.91 17.88
C LEU A 421 12.24 -10.03 16.93
N VAL A 422 11.76 -9.88 15.70
CA VAL A 422 12.38 -9.00 14.70
C VAL A 422 11.36 -7.95 14.28
N ILE A 423 11.69 -6.68 14.48
CA ILE A 423 10.83 -5.55 14.15
C ILE A 423 11.57 -4.63 13.18
N ASP A 424 11.11 -4.54 11.94
CA ASP A 424 11.74 -3.70 10.91
C ASP A 424 10.93 -2.43 10.61
N ALA A 425 11.61 -1.40 10.11
CA ALA A 425 11.05 -0.09 9.74
C ALA A 425 10.31 0.62 10.89
N LEU A 426 10.88 0.61 12.10
CA LEU A 426 10.33 1.34 13.25
C LEU A 426 10.14 2.83 12.95
N ASP A 427 11.07 3.44 12.20
CA ASP A 427 11.02 4.84 11.79
C ASP A 427 9.83 5.19 10.88
N GLU A 428 9.16 4.18 10.31
CA GLU A 428 8.02 4.35 9.42
C GLU A 428 6.68 3.96 10.07
N ALA A 429 6.64 3.69 11.38
CA ALA A 429 5.41 3.45 12.13
C ALA A 429 4.51 4.70 12.18
N GLU A 430 3.22 4.54 12.53
CA GLU A 430 2.30 5.69 12.65
C GLU A 430 2.76 6.68 13.73
N ARG A 431 3.10 6.16 14.91
CA ARG A 431 3.60 6.91 16.07
C ARG A 431 4.89 6.27 16.59
N PRO A 432 6.01 6.48 15.91
CA PRO A 432 7.26 5.74 16.18
C PRO A 432 7.80 5.97 17.60
N ASP A 433 7.59 7.17 18.15
CA ASP A 433 7.97 7.53 19.52
C ASP A 433 7.22 6.70 20.57
N ASP A 434 5.91 6.53 20.40
CA ASP A 434 5.08 5.74 21.32
C ASP A 434 5.49 4.27 21.30
N VAL A 435 5.70 3.71 20.09
CA VAL A 435 6.18 2.32 19.91
C VAL A 435 7.55 2.14 20.58
N ALA A 436 8.46 3.08 20.38
CA ALA A 436 9.78 3.03 21.00
C ALA A 436 9.72 3.06 22.53
N GLN A 437 8.96 3.99 23.11
CA GLN A 437 8.94 4.25 24.56
C GLN A 437 8.07 3.27 25.34
N ALA A 438 6.84 3.03 24.88
CA ALA A 438 5.86 2.23 25.62
C ALA A 438 6.01 0.72 25.39
N LEU A 439 6.58 0.31 24.25
CA LEU A 439 6.70 -1.10 23.89
C LEU A 439 8.16 -1.58 23.80
N LEU A 440 8.96 -0.99 22.90
CA LEU A 440 10.27 -1.56 22.58
C LEU A 440 11.31 -1.37 23.67
N LEU A 441 11.35 -0.22 24.35
CA LEU A 441 12.32 0.04 25.41
C LEU A 441 12.12 -0.88 26.62
N PRO A 442 10.89 -1.12 27.12
CA PRO A 442 10.66 -2.14 28.14
C PRO A 442 11.00 -3.56 27.67
N LEU A 443 10.63 -3.95 26.45
CA LEU A 443 10.97 -5.27 25.89
C LEU A 443 12.49 -5.46 25.73
N ALA A 444 13.22 -4.42 25.31
CA ALA A 444 14.66 -4.43 25.20
C ALA A 444 15.34 -4.65 26.55
N ARG A 445 14.86 -3.98 27.61
CA ARG A 445 15.36 -4.20 28.99
C ARG A 445 15.09 -5.63 29.46
N SER A 446 13.89 -6.16 29.18
CA SER A 446 13.54 -7.55 29.47
C SER A 446 14.47 -8.54 28.73
N ALA A 447 14.76 -8.29 27.45
CA ALA A 447 15.66 -9.11 26.63
C ALA A 447 17.14 -9.06 27.07
N LEU A 448 17.54 -8.05 27.85
CA LEU A 448 18.90 -7.95 28.41
C LEU A 448 19.02 -8.63 29.79
N THR A 449 17.92 -9.05 30.40
CA THR A 449 17.93 -9.71 31.71
C THR A 449 18.33 -11.18 31.57
N ALA A 450 19.13 -11.69 32.52
CA ALA A 450 19.53 -13.10 32.52
C ALA A 450 18.31 -14.03 32.66
N GLY A 451 18.28 -15.12 31.88
CA GLY A 451 17.17 -16.09 31.90
C GLY A 451 15.90 -15.64 31.17
N THR A 452 15.97 -14.57 30.39
CA THR A 452 14.83 -14.04 29.63
C THR A 452 14.28 -15.01 28.59
N ALA A 453 12.97 -15.00 28.43
CA ALA A 453 12.25 -15.71 27.37
C ALA A 453 12.24 -14.95 26.02
N LEU A 454 12.95 -13.81 25.91
CA LEU A 454 12.91 -12.92 24.75
C LEU A 454 14.30 -12.57 24.21
N ARG A 455 14.39 -12.50 22.87
CA ARG A 455 15.47 -11.85 22.13
C ARG A 455 14.85 -10.84 21.17
N LEU A 456 15.36 -9.62 21.10
CA LEU A 456 14.78 -8.53 20.32
C LEU A 456 15.80 -7.93 19.34
N LEU A 457 15.42 -7.84 18.08
CA LEU A 457 16.16 -7.18 17.00
C LEU A 457 15.28 -6.11 16.36
N VAL A 458 15.77 -4.87 16.33
CA VAL A 458 15.03 -3.74 15.76
C VAL A 458 15.80 -3.11 14.60
N GLY A 459 15.14 -2.97 13.45
CA GLY A 459 15.58 -2.16 12.32
C GLY A 459 15.00 -0.75 12.40
N THR A 460 15.87 0.26 12.47
CA THR A 460 15.44 1.68 12.52
C THR A 460 16.49 2.60 11.91
N ARG A 461 16.21 3.91 11.82
CA ARG A 461 17.18 4.95 11.45
C ARG A 461 17.87 5.52 12.69
N SER A 462 19.04 6.12 12.48
CA SER A 462 19.75 6.86 13.52
C SER A 462 19.12 8.25 13.66
N GLU A 463 18.07 8.35 14.47
CA GLU A 463 17.32 9.59 14.69
C GLU A 463 17.26 9.94 16.19
N PRO A 464 17.24 11.23 16.57
CA PRO A 464 17.26 11.65 17.97
C PRO A 464 16.15 11.04 18.83
N ARG A 465 14.96 10.82 18.24
CA ARG A 465 13.82 10.18 18.92
C ARG A 465 14.09 8.74 19.40
N PHE A 466 15.04 8.04 18.78
CA PHE A 466 15.43 6.69 19.15
C PHE A 466 16.70 6.63 20.01
N ALA A 467 17.21 7.78 20.49
CA ALA A 467 18.47 7.85 21.23
C ALA A 467 18.53 6.89 22.42
N ALA A 468 17.44 6.75 23.18
CA ALA A 468 17.39 5.84 24.33
C ALA A 468 17.54 4.36 23.92
N LEU A 469 16.91 3.94 22.83
CA LEU A 469 17.05 2.58 22.29
C LEU A 469 18.45 2.34 21.71
N LEU A 470 18.96 3.31 20.94
CA LEU A 470 20.30 3.26 20.35
C LEU A 470 21.38 3.17 21.41
N GLN A 471 21.30 3.99 22.47
CA GLN A 471 22.23 3.96 23.60
C GLN A 471 22.15 2.61 24.33
N LEU A 472 20.95 2.10 24.62
CA LEU A 472 20.77 0.81 25.27
C LEU A 472 21.40 -0.34 24.46
N ALA A 473 21.23 -0.32 23.13
CA ALA A 473 21.86 -1.29 22.25
C ALA A 473 23.38 -1.11 22.21
N GLN A 474 23.89 0.12 22.23
CA GLN A 474 25.32 0.40 22.22
C GLN A 474 25.99 -0.10 23.51
N ASP A 475 25.42 0.21 24.67
CA ASP A 475 25.93 -0.21 25.98
C ASP A 475 25.98 -1.74 26.13
N ALA A 476 25.02 -2.44 25.50
CA ALA A 476 24.96 -3.90 25.47
C ALA A 476 25.83 -4.54 24.37
N GLY A 477 26.55 -3.76 23.55
CA GLY A 477 27.31 -4.28 22.39
C GLY A 477 26.40 -4.84 21.27
N GLY A 478 25.15 -4.41 21.24
CA GLY A 478 24.08 -4.83 20.34
C GLY A 478 23.85 -3.95 19.13
N LEU A 479 24.48 -2.77 19.04
CA LEU A 479 24.30 -1.82 17.93
C LEU A 479 25.12 -2.23 16.68
N ILE A 480 24.44 -2.36 15.54
CA ILE A 480 25.04 -2.58 14.23
C ILE A 480 24.69 -1.38 13.35
N ASN A 481 25.68 -0.57 13.00
CA ASN A 481 25.50 0.58 12.11
C ASN A 481 26.01 0.23 10.70
N LEU A 482 25.08 0.19 9.74
CA LEU A 482 25.40 -0.13 8.36
C LEU A 482 26.13 1.02 7.62
N ASP A 483 26.19 2.22 8.20
CA ASP A 483 26.96 3.32 7.62
C ASP A 483 28.48 3.13 7.76
N ASP A 484 28.93 2.25 8.67
CA ASP A 484 30.35 2.00 8.96
C ASP A 484 30.99 1.00 7.97
N ALA A 485 30.41 0.87 6.78
CA ALA A 485 30.85 -0.08 5.77
C ALA A 485 32.24 0.28 5.24
N VAL A 486 33.14 -0.71 5.14
CA VAL A 486 34.44 -0.51 4.50
C VAL A 486 34.24 -0.31 2.99
N PRO A 487 34.74 0.79 2.38
CA PRO A 487 34.47 1.10 0.97
C PRO A 487 34.88 0.00 -0.02
N SER A 488 35.98 -0.71 0.24
CA SER A 488 36.45 -1.81 -0.60
C SER A 488 35.50 -3.01 -0.61
N ASP A 489 34.83 -3.29 0.51
CA ASP A 489 33.84 -4.35 0.63
C ASP A 489 32.54 -3.97 -0.10
N VAL A 490 32.13 -2.70 0.00
CA VAL A 490 30.99 -2.17 -0.76
C VAL A 490 31.26 -2.28 -2.26
N TYR A 491 32.45 -1.87 -2.72
CA TYR A 491 32.82 -1.96 -4.13
C TYR A 491 32.80 -3.40 -4.65
N ARG A 492 33.37 -4.35 -3.88
CA ARG A 492 33.35 -5.77 -4.23
C ARG A 492 31.92 -6.32 -4.30
N ALA A 493 31.08 -5.95 -3.33
CA ALA A 493 29.69 -6.37 -3.27
C ALA A 493 28.87 -5.83 -4.45
N LEU A 494 29.03 -4.55 -4.79
CA LEU A 494 28.39 -3.93 -5.94
C LEU A 494 28.82 -4.57 -7.25
N ARG A 495 30.13 -4.84 -7.42
CA ARG A 495 30.64 -5.53 -8.60
C ARG A 495 30.00 -6.91 -8.75
N GLN A 496 29.90 -7.68 -7.67
CA GLN A 496 29.26 -8.99 -7.71
C GLN A 496 27.76 -8.88 -8.00
N TYR A 497 27.06 -7.93 -7.36
CA TYR A 497 25.65 -7.67 -7.60
C TYR A 497 25.38 -7.36 -9.08
N VAL A 498 26.15 -6.43 -9.66
CA VAL A 498 26.02 -6.05 -11.07
C VAL A 498 26.39 -7.22 -11.98
N ALA A 499 27.43 -8.00 -11.67
CA ALA A 499 27.78 -9.19 -12.46
C ALA A 499 26.65 -10.22 -12.47
N ASP A 500 26.10 -10.55 -11.30
CA ASP A 500 24.99 -11.49 -11.19
C ASP A 500 23.73 -10.95 -11.88
N LEU A 501 23.54 -9.64 -11.85
CA LEU A 501 22.47 -8.98 -12.58
C LEU A 501 22.65 -9.06 -14.10
N LEU A 502 23.87 -8.92 -14.60
CA LEU A 502 24.14 -9.01 -16.03
C LEU A 502 24.11 -10.47 -16.52
N ALA A 503 24.38 -11.45 -15.65
CA ALA A 503 24.46 -12.87 -16.01
C ALA A 503 23.10 -13.57 -16.27
N VAL A 504 21.96 -12.94 -15.95
CA VAL A 504 20.62 -13.56 -16.07
C VAL A 504 19.74 -12.76 -17.03
N ASP A 505 19.22 -13.42 -18.07
CA ASP A 505 18.26 -12.88 -19.05
C ASP A 505 18.68 -11.54 -19.69
N THR A 506 19.97 -11.41 -20.03
CA THR A 506 20.49 -10.26 -20.80
C THR A 506 21.19 -10.70 -22.08
N PRO A 507 21.40 -9.79 -23.05
CA PRO A 507 22.27 -10.05 -24.20
C PRO A 507 23.69 -10.47 -23.81
N TYR A 508 24.17 -10.10 -22.61
CA TYR A 508 25.48 -10.48 -22.10
C TYR A 508 25.53 -11.95 -21.67
N ALA A 509 24.44 -12.49 -21.10
CA ALA A 509 24.33 -13.92 -20.79
C ALA A 509 24.39 -14.80 -22.05
N ALA A 510 23.81 -14.32 -23.16
CA ALA A 510 23.91 -14.97 -24.47
C ALA A 510 25.33 -14.88 -25.07
N TRP A 511 26.06 -13.80 -24.77
CA TRP A 511 27.44 -13.59 -25.24
C TRP A 511 28.44 -14.48 -24.49
N ASP A 512 28.34 -14.59 -23.15
CA ASP A 512 29.17 -15.49 -22.34
C ASP A 512 28.93 -16.97 -22.70
N ALA A 513 27.67 -17.36 -22.97
CA ALA A 513 27.35 -18.70 -23.44
C ALA A 513 27.91 -18.99 -24.84
N ALA A 514 27.94 -17.98 -25.72
CA ALA A 514 28.53 -18.09 -27.05
C ALA A 514 30.08 -18.16 -26.99
N GLU A 515 30.72 -17.40 -26.10
CA GLU A 515 32.17 -17.40 -25.91
C GLU A 515 32.67 -18.71 -25.27
N ALA A 516 31.95 -19.23 -24.27
CA ALA A 516 32.24 -20.54 -23.66
C ALA A 516 32.03 -21.72 -24.62
N ALA A 517 31.18 -21.56 -25.64
CA ALA A 517 30.97 -22.55 -26.69
C ALA A 517 32.02 -22.48 -27.82
N MET A 518 32.88 -21.45 -27.84
CA MET A 518 33.97 -21.38 -28.81
C MET A 518 35.15 -22.27 -28.37
N PRO A 519 35.63 -23.19 -29.21
CA PRO A 519 36.78 -24.03 -28.86
C PRO A 519 38.03 -23.17 -28.70
N SER A 520 38.68 -23.31 -27.53
CA SER A 520 39.96 -22.65 -27.24
C SER A 520 40.98 -22.93 -28.35
N PRO A 521 41.63 -21.89 -28.93
CA PRO A 521 42.62 -22.12 -29.97
C PRO A 521 43.80 -22.86 -29.34
N ARG A 522 43.97 -24.12 -29.75
CA ARG A 522 45.11 -24.96 -29.38
C ARG A 522 46.40 -24.18 -29.59
N ALA A 523 47.14 -23.96 -28.50
CA ALA A 523 48.51 -23.49 -28.54
C ALA A 523 49.35 -24.47 -29.38
N SER A 524 49.64 -24.10 -30.62
CA SER A 524 50.66 -24.75 -31.44
C SER A 524 52.03 -24.45 -30.86
N ARG A 525 52.63 -25.45 -30.20
CA ARG A 525 54.06 -25.47 -29.87
C ARG A 525 54.87 -25.47 -31.18
N PRO A 526 55.89 -24.60 -31.35
CA PRO A 526 56.83 -24.75 -32.45
C PRO A 526 57.86 -25.84 -32.12
N VAL A 527 58.26 -26.55 -33.18
CA VAL A 527 59.34 -27.55 -33.23
C VAL A 527 60.70 -26.87 -33.15
#